data_AF-A0A9E5IGW7-F1
#
_entry.id   AF-A0A9E5IGW7-F1
#
_cell.length_a   1.000
_cell.length_b   1.000
_cell.length_c   1.000
_cell.angle_alpha   90.00
_cell.angle_beta   90.00
_cell.angle_gamma   90.00
#
_symmetry.space_group_name_H-M   'P 1'
#
loop_
_entity.id
_entity.type
_entity.pdbx_description
1 polymer ?
#
loop_
_entity_poly.entity_id
_entity_poly.type
_entity_poly.pdbx_seq_one_letter_code
_entity_poly.pdbx_strand_id
1 'polypeptide(L)'
;GAIFLLIHGLPRLVADSRAWARVGRAVGYLGIHFGHAWWGLIAILAMTAGAICLILGFLHRPAALALTLTMAVATIWKFYPFGGWEAAAHPATMGIVCLALVILGPGKYALERL
;
A
#
# COMPACT_ATOMS: atom_id res chain seq x y z
N GLY A 1 -9.32 1.52 -3.35
CA GLY A 1 -9.09 2.94 -3.03
C GLY A 1 -9.43 3.26 -1.58
N ALA A 2 -10.71 3.39 -1.25
CA ALA A 2 -11.17 3.89 0.05
C ALA A 2 -10.60 3.17 1.29
N ILE A 3 -10.52 1.83 1.29
CA ILE A 3 -9.93 1.06 2.40
C ILE A 3 -8.46 1.45 2.64
N PHE A 4 -7.66 1.57 1.57
CA PHE A 4 -6.27 2.02 1.69
C PHE A 4 -6.18 3.42 2.26
N LEU A 5 -7.03 4.35 1.82
CA LEU A 5 -7.01 5.73 2.29
C LEU A 5 -7.46 5.85 3.76
N LEU A 6 -8.63 5.32 4.09
CA LEU A 6 -9.31 5.59 5.37
C LEU A 6 -8.79 4.72 6.51
N ILE A 7 -8.48 3.45 6.23
CA ILE A 7 -8.08 2.48 7.27
C ILE A 7 -6.57 2.42 7.45
N HIS A 8 -5.80 2.62 6.37
CA HIS A 8 -4.35 2.43 6.41
C HIS A 8 -3.56 3.72 6.29
N GLY A 9 -3.78 4.49 5.22
CA GLY A 9 -2.96 5.63 4.85
C GLY A 9 -3.15 6.83 5.77
N LEU A 10 -4.37 7.40 5.78
CA LEU A 10 -4.65 8.67 6.44
C LEU A 10 -4.34 8.63 7.95
N PRO A 11 -4.74 7.59 8.72
CA PRO A 11 -4.42 7.52 10.15
C PRO A 11 -2.91 7.48 10.43
N ARG A 12 -2.11 6.94 9.50
CA ARG A 12 -0.65 6.83 9.65
C ARG A 12 0.09 8.06 9.13
N LEU A 13 -0.48 8.78 8.17
CA LEU A 13 0.09 10.01 7.65
C LEU A 13 0.03 11.13 8.68
N VAL A 14 -1.10 11.28 9.38
CA VAL A 14 -1.28 12.30 10.43
C VAL A 14 -0.62 11.94 11.77
N ALA A 15 -0.04 10.74 11.86
CA ALA A 15 0.72 10.31 13.00
C ALA A 15 2.15 10.90 12.97
N ASP A 16 3.00 10.43 13.88
CA ASP A 16 4.38 10.91 14.01
C ASP A 16 5.39 10.08 13.19
N SER A 17 6.63 10.58 13.12
CA SER A 17 7.74 9.87 12.47
C SER A 17 8.01 8.48 13.07
N ARG A 18 7.65 8.25 14.34
CA ARG A 18 7.73 6.93 14.98
C ARG A 18 6.71 5.96 14.39
N ALA A 19 5.50 6.41 14.07
CA ALA A 19 4.51 5.63 13.33
C ALA A 19 5.04 5.22 11.95
N TRP A 20 5.67 6.14 11.22
CA TRP A 20 6.25 5.82 9.92
C TRP A 20 7.35 4.77 10.05
N ALA A 21 8.27 4.94 10.99
CA ALA A 21 9.30 3.94 11.27
C ALA A 21 8.70 2.57 11.63
N ARG A 22 7.58 2.51 12.38
CA ARG A 22 6.89 1.24 12.67
C ARG A 22 6.40 0.54 11.40
N VAL A 23 5.84 1.29 10.45
CA VAL A 23 5.41 0.73 9.16
C VAL A 23 6.62 0.24 8.37
N GLY A 24 7.65 1.08 8.26
CA GLY A 24 8.83 0.78 7.45
C GLY A 24 9.73 -0.33 8.02
N ARG A 25 9.53 -0.77 9.27
CA ARG A 25 10.20 -2.00 9.76
C ARG A 25 9.81 -3.24 8.96
N ALA A 26 8.68 -3.23 8.24
CA ALA A 26 8.28 -4.32 7.36
C ALA A 26 9.34 -4.64 6.29
N VAL A 27 10.09 -3.65 5.80
CA VAL A 27 11.17 -3.87 4.82
C VAL A 27 12.37 -4.65 5.38
N GLY A 28 12.45 -4.80 6.71
CA GLY A 28 13.45 -5.66 7.35
C GLY A 28 13.33 -7.13 6.92
N TYR A 29 12.13 -7.58 6.55
CA TYR A 29 11.91 -8.93 5.99
C TYR A 29 12.38 -9.06 4.54
N LEU A 30 12.81 -7.96 3.93
CA LEU A 30 13.50 -7.93 2.64
C LEU A 30 15.02 -7.73 2.80
N GLY A 31 15.54 -7.79 4.04
CA GLY A 31 16.96 -7.55 4.34
C GLY A 31 17.36 -6.08 4.48
N ILE A 32 16.39 -5.15 4.47
CA ILE A 32 16.66 -3.71 4.60
C ILE A 32 16.48 -3.28 6.05
N HIS A 33 17.60 -3.03 6.73
CA HIS A 33 17.64 -2.69 8.17
C HIS A 33 17.97 -1.22 8.47
N PHE A 34 17.85 -0.33 7.48
CA PHE A 34 18.11 1.10 7.62
C PHE A 34 16.96 1.93 7.05
N GLY A 35 16.89 3.21 7.44
CA GLY A 35 15.95 4.16 6.84
C GLY A 35 14.47 3.83 7.05
N HIS A 36 14.09 3.11 8.10
CA HIS A 36 12.70 2.66 8.30
C HIS A 36 11.66 3.78 8.26
N ALA A 37 11.97 4.98 8.77
CA ALA A 37 11.05 6.11 8.68
C ALA A 37 10.78 6.51 7.21
N TRP A 38 11.81 6.50 6.36
CA TRP A 38 11.70 6.81 4.93
C TRP A 38 10.88 5.75 4.17
N TRP A 39 11.20 4.47 4.36
CA TRP A 39 10.43 3.38 3.75
C TRP A 39 8.97 3.36 4.21
N GLY A 40 8.74 3.65 5.49
CA GLY A 40 7.41 3.78 6.06
C GLY A 40 6.64 4.94 5.46
N LEU A 41 7.28 6.10 5.28
CA LEU A 41 6.66 7.25 4.62
C LEU A 41 6.28 6.93 3.17
N ILE A 42 7.17 6.29 2.39
CA ILE A 42 6.87 5.87 1.01
C ILE A 42 5.63 4.95 0.97
N ALA A 43 5.57 3.96 1.87
CA ALA A 43 4.42 3.07 1.96
C ALA A 43 3.14 3.82 2.34
N ILE A 44 3.21 4.75 3.30
CA ILE A 44 2.07 5.58 3.72
C ILE A 44 1.60 6.49 2.57
N LEU A 45 2.52 7.10 1.82
CA LEU A 45 2.19 7.92 0.65
C LEU A 45 1.55 7.09 -0.47
N ALA A 46 2.02 5.87 -0.71
CA ALA A 46 1.34 4.95 -1.62
C ALA A 46 -0.08 4.63 -1.15
N MET A 47 -0.28 4.40 0.16
CA MET A 47 -1.60 4.14 0.74
C MET A 47 -2.52 5.37 0.77
N THR A 48 -2.00 6.60 0.82
CA THR A 48 -2.80 7.83 0.83
C THR A 48 -2.97 8.41 -0.56
N ALA A 49 -1.91 8.96 -1.15
CA ALA A 49 -1.93 9.61 -2.45
C ALA A 49 -2.25 8.59 -3.54
N GLY A 50 -1.65 7.39 -3.51
CA GLY A 50 -1.98 6.32 -4.44
C GLY A 50 -3.44 5.88 -4.33
N ALA A 51 -4.02 5.85 -3.13
CA ALA A 51 -5.44 5.54 -2.98
C ALA A 51 -6.36 6.63 -3.55
N ILE A 52 -6.00 7.91 -3.38
CA ILE A 52 -6.74 9.05 -3.99
C ILE A 52 -6.67 8.97 -5.51
N CYS A 53 -5.48 8.79 -6.07
CA CYS A 53 -5.26 8.56 -7.50
C CYS A 53 -6.12 7.40 -8.03
N LEU A 54 -6.15 6.28 -7.30
CA LEU A 54 -6.94 5.11 -7.66
C LEU A 54 -8.45 5.39 -7.63
N ILE A 55 -8.94 6.18 -6.66
CA ILE A 55 -10.36 6.57 -6.55
C ILE A 55 -10.76 7.51 -7.69
N LEU A 56 -9.95 8.53 -7.96
CA LEU A 56 -10.22 9.52 -9.01
C LEU A 56 -9.99 8.94 -10.41
N GLY A 57 -9.27 7.82 -10.51
CA GLY A 57 -8.84 7.27 -11.79
C GLY A 57 -7.76 8.12 -12.47
N PHE A 58 -7.04 8.95 -11.72
CA PHE A 58 -5.91 9.75 -12.20
C PHE A 58 -4.59 9.05 -11.83
N LEU A 59 -3.68 8.86 -12.78
CA LEU A 59 -2.46 8.04 -12.59
C LEU A 59 -2.80 6.63 -12.06
N HIS A 60 -3.91 6.06 -12.55
CA HIS A 60 -4.49 4.84 -12.00
C HIS A 60 -3.51 3.67 -11.98
N ARG A 61 -2.80 3.45 -13.10
CA ARG A 61 -1.86 2.33 -13.25
C ARG A 61 -0.64 2.46 -12.32
N PRO A 62 0.11 3.58 -12.31
CA PRO A 62 1.20 3.80 -11.34
C PRO A 62 0.73 3.68 -9.88
N ALA A 63 -0.43 4.24 -9.56
CA ALA A 63 -0.98 4.20 -8.20
C ALA A 63 -1.35 2.77 -7.77
N ALA A 64 -1.99 2.00 -8.65
CA ALA A 64 -2.30 0.59 -8.42
C ALA A 64 -1.03 -0.23 -8.21
N LEU A 65 0.02 0.02 -9.02
CA LEU A 65 1.31 -0.68 -8.89
C LEU A 65 1.98 -0.38 -7.54
N ALA A 66 2.00 0.90 -7.12
CA ALA A 66 2.56 1.28 -5.83
C ALA A 66 1.82 0.61 -4.65
N LEU A 67 0.49 0.50 -4.74
CA LEU A 67 -0.32 -0.21 -3.75
C LEU A 67 -0.05 -1.72 -3.76
N THR A 68 0.10 -2.34 -4.94
CA THR A 68 0.49 -3.76 -5.07
C THR A 68 1.81 -4.04 -4.38
N LEU A 69 2.84 -3.23 -4.62
CA LEU A 69 4.15 -3.39 -3.98
C LEU A 69 4.04 -3.23 -2.46
N THR A 70 3.29 -2.23 -2.00
CA THR A 70 3.05 -2.02 -0.55
C THR A 70 2.37 -3.22 0.09
N MET A 71 1.40 -3.83 -0.60
CA MET A 71 0.73 -5.04 -0.13
C MET A 71 1.62 -6.27 -0.17
N ALA A 72 2.50 -6.43 -1.15
CA ALA A 72 3.46 -7.54 -1.19
C ALA A 72 4.39 -7.51 0.03
N VAL A 73 4.92 -6.33 0.39
CA VAL A 73 5.73 -6.17 1.62
C VAL A 73 4.90 -6.45 2.87
N ALA A 74 3.65 -5.97 2.90
CA ALA A 74 2.75 -6.22 4.03
C ALA A 74 2.41 -7.72 4.19
N THR A 75 2.23 -8.46 3.09
CA THR A 75 2.00 -9.91 3.09
C THR A 75 3.18 -10.64 3.69
N ILE A 76 4.40 -10.33 3.24
CA ILE A 76 5.63 -10.91 3.78
C ILE A 76 5.74 -10.61 5.28
N TRP A 77 5.55 -9.35 5.66
CA TRP A 77 5.59 -8.92 7.05
C TRP A 77 4.48 -9.52 7.92
N LYS A 78 3.32 -9.89 7.36
CA LYS A 78 2.27 -10.59 8.10
C LYS A 78 2.55 -12.09 8.21
N PHE A 79 3.17 -12.67 7.19
CA PHE A 79 3.41 -14.11 7.11
C PHE A 79 4.41 -14.58 8.18
N TYR A 80 5.59 -13.97 8.27
CA TYR A 80 6.64 -14.48 9.15
C TYR A 80 6.39 -14.30 10.66
N PRO A 81 6.01 -13.11 11.16
CA PRO A 81 5.90 -12.84 12.59
C PRO A 81 4.47 -12.98 13.15
N PHE A 82 3.43 -13.12 12.32
CA PHE A 82 2.03 -13.12 12.79
C PHE A 82 1.25 -14.38 12.44
N GLY A 83 1.90 -15.52 12.20
CA GLY A 83 1.19 -16.81 12.09
C GLY A 83 0.84 -17.24 10.66
N GLY A 84 1.67 -16.89 9.68
CA GLY A 84 1.55 -17.44 8.32
C GLY A 84 0.37 -16.89 7.52
N TRP A 85 -0.30 -17.75 6.77
CA TRP A 85 -1.33 -17.35 5.81
C TRP A 85 -2.58 -16.75 6.44
N GLU A 86 -2.94 -17.14 7.67
CA GLU A 86 -4.11 -16.57 8.35
C GLU A 86 -3.98 -15.05 8.49
N ALA A 87 -2.79 -14.57 8.87
CA ALA A 87 -2.51 -13.14 8.98
C ALA A 87 -2.17 -12.48 7.64
N ALA A 88 -1.61 -13.23 6.69
CA ALA A 88 -1.14 -12.71 5.41
C ALA A 88 -2.21 -12.71 4.30
N ALA A 89 -3.33 -13.41 4.48
CA ALA A 89 -4.38 -13.55 3.47
C ALA A 89 -4.99 -12.21 3.06
N HIS A 90 -5.30 -11.34 4.03
CA HIS A 90 -5.89 -10.03 3.72
C HIS A 90 -4.97 -9.15 2.86
N PRO A 91 -3.72 -8.85 3.24
CA PRO A 91 -2.83 -8.06 2.38
C PRO A 91 -2.52 -8.77 1.06
N ALA A 92 -2.42 -10.12 1.02
CA ALA A 92 -2.20 -10.86 -0.21
C ALA A 92 -3.34 -10.66 -1.21
N THR A 93 -4.59 -10.85 -0.76
CA THR A 93 -5.78 -10.65 -1.60
C THR A 93 -5.88 -9.21 -2.09
N MET A 94 -5.63 -8.23 -1.21
CA MET A 94 -5.64 -6.82 -1.61
C MET A 94 -4.53 -6.49 -2.62
N GLY A 95 -3.36 -7.13 -2.50
CA GLY A 95 -2.28 -7.04 -3.47
C GLY A 95 -2.67 -7.57 -4.84
N ILE A 96 -3.35 -8.73 -4.89
CA ILE A 96 -3.88 -9.32 -6.13
C ILE A 96 -4.94 -8.41 -6.76
N VAL A 97 -5.86 -7.85 -5.97
CA VAL A 97 -6.86 -6.89 -6.46
C VAL A 97 -6.18 -5.67 -7.07
N CYS A 98 -5.19 -5.07 -6.40
CA CYS A 98 -4.43 -3.96 -6.95
C CYS A 98 -3.67 -4.35 -8.23
N LEU A 99 -3.10 -5.54 -8.29
CA LEU A 99 -2.42 -6.04 -9.48
C LEU A 99 -3.38 -6.20 -10.67
N ALA A 100 -4.59 -6.71 -10.42
CA ALA A 100 -5.63 -6.78 -11.44
C ALA A 100 -6.02 -5.38 -11.95
N LEU A 101 -6.08 -4.38 -11.06
CA LEU A 101 -6.33 -2.98 -11.44
C LEU A 101 -5.22 -2.36 -12.28
N VAL A 102 -3.95 -2.77 -12.09
CA VAL A 102 -2.84 -2.37 -13.00
C VAL A 102 -3.14 -2.81 -14.44
N ILE A 103 -3.60 -4.06 -14.61
CA ILE A 103 -3.87 -4.66 -15.92
C ILE A 103 -5.12 -4.02 -16.54
N LEU A 104 -6.23 -4.01 -15.81
CA LEU A 104 -7.54 -3.50 -16.26
C LEU A 104 -7.50 -1.99 -16.55
N GLY A 105 -6.75 -1.22 -15.76
CA GLY A 105 -6.67 0.22 -15.90
C GLY A 105 -7.91 0.98 -15.38
N PRO A 106 -7.96 2.30 -15.62
CA PRO A 106 -9.01 3.16 -15.08
C PRO A 106 -10.38 2.93 -15.74
N GLY A 107 -11.44 3.00 -14.92
CA GLY A 107 -12.83 2.85 -15.37
C GLY A 107 -13.35 4.02 -16.23
N LYS A 108 -14.57 3.87 -16.75
CA LYS A 108 -15.19 4.84 -17.68
C LYS A 108 -15.38 6.27 -17.13
N TYR A 109 -15.48 6.43 -15.81
CA TYR A 109 -15.64 7.73 -15.13
C TYR A 109 -14.32 8.26 -14.56
N ALA A 110 -13.18 7.73 -14.99
CA ALA A 110 -11.88 8.18 -14.51
C ALA A 110 -11.59 9.61 -14.98
N LEU A 111 -11.06 10.43 -14.07
CA LEU A 111 -10.69 11.82 -14.35
C LEU A 111 -9.65 11.93 -15.47
N GLU A 112 -8.81 10.91 -15.66
CA GLU A 112 -7.82 10.86 -16.76
C GLU A 112 -8.48 10.83 -18.16
N ARG A 113 -9.77 10.50 -18.26
CA ARG A 113 -10.53 10.45 -19.53
C ARG A 113 -11.48 11.64 -19.73
N LEU A 114 -11.61 12.53 -18.74
CA LEU A 114 -12.44 13.75 -18.80
C LEU A 114 -11.61 14.92 -19.31
#